data_AF-A0A2G2VIY2-F1
#
_entry.id   AF-A0A2G2VIY2-F1
#
_cell.length_a   1.000
_cell.length_b   1.000
_cell.length_c   1.000
_cell.angle_alpha   90.00
_cell.angle_beta   90.00
_cell.angle_gamma   90.00
#
_symmetry.space_group_name_H-M   'P 1'
#
loop_
_entity.id
_entity.type
_entity.pdbx_description
1 polymer ?
#
loop_
_entity_poly.entity_id
_entity_poly.type
_entity_poly.pdbx_seq_one_letter_code
_entity_poly.pdbx_strand_id
1 'polypeptide(L)'
;MDVDGTKEVHLQEDILMDILSRLPIDDAAHCEILALKSGSWRKIEKKRPAGVFPVLSDTKDSLAFVHAAFHWLDSSLTNSLISFSISNEVCGEILLPEGMSLECINGVSALEGMLCVYSNHIHQGLHTFKLWILKDYDVKESWNRLFTIQGIDLYSIPKYKFSDSEVLLRCRDLKCGSVFKIRGDVY
;
A
#
# COMPACT_ATOMS: atom_id res chain seq x y z
N MET A 1 -40.67 3.55 14.54
CA MET A 1 -39.84 3.01 13.44
C MET A 1 -38.42 3.40 13.77
N ASP A 2 -37.72 2.50 14.44
CA ASP A 2 -36.32 2.70 14.83
C ASP A 2 -35.43 2.43 13.62
N VAL A 3 -34.49 3.34 13.37
CA VAL A 3 -33.45 3.20 12.35
C VAL A 3 -32.26 2.52 13.02
N ASP A 4 -31.81 1.46 12.34
CA ASP A 4 -30.72 0.54 12.67
C ASP A 4 -29.47 1.25 13.22
N GLY A 5 -29.16 0.96 14.49
CA GLY A 5 -27.94 1.37 15.15
C GLY A 5 -26.84 0.37 14.86
N THR A 6 -26.00 0.66 13.86
CA THR A 6 -24.70 0.00 13.70
C THR A 6 -23.90 0.16 14.99
N LYS A 7 -23.74 -0.94 15.73
CA LYS A 7 -22.87 -1.00 16.90
C LYS A 7 -21.42 -1.03 16.42
N GLU A 8 -20.77 0.12 16.42
CA GLU A 8 -19.31 0.16 16.42
C GLU A 8 -18.82 -0.45 17.73
N VAL A 9 -18.11 -1.58 17.63
CA VAL A 9 -17.45 -2.21 18.78
C VAL A 9 -16.11 -1.51 18.94
N HIS A 10 -16.02 -0.61 19.93
CA HIS A 10 -14.75 -0.08 20.38
C HIS A 10 -14.04 -1.19 21.18
N LEU A 11 -13.07 -1.85 20.56
CA LEU A 11 -12.24 -2.84 21.24
C LEU A 11 -11.12 -2.12 21.98
N GLN A 12 -11.04 -2.40 23.27
CA GLN A 12 -10.02 -1.87 24.18
C GLN A 12 -8.65 -2.49 23.82
N GLU A 13 -7.55 -1.73 23.94
CA GLU A 13 -6.22 -2.15 23.44
C GLU A 13 -5.76 -3.48 24.03
N ASP A 14 -6.11 -3.77 25.28
CA ASP A 14 -5.84 -5.03 25.96
C ASP A 14 -6.57 -6.23 25.32
N ILE A 15 -7.80 -6.04 24.86
CA ILE A 15 -8.57 -7.06 24.14
C ILE A 15 -7.97 -7.27 22.74
N LEU A 16 -7.55 -6.20 22.07
CA LEU A 16 -6.85 -6.29 20.79
C LEU A 16 -5.54 -7.07 20.94
N MET A 17 -4.78 -6.81 22.00
CA MET A 17 -3.52 -7.51 22.28
C MET A 17 -3.73 -8.96 22.71
N ASP A 18 -4.79 -9.29 23.46
CA ASP A 18 -5.17 -10.69 23.75
C ASP A 18 -5.53 -11.43 22.47
N ILE A 19 -6.34 -10.82 21.59
CA ILE A 19 -6.68 -11.40 20.29
C ILE A 19 -5.41 -11.63 19.47
N LEU A 20 -4.56 -10.61 19.31
CA LEU A 20 -3.31 -10.70 18.56
C LEU A 20 -2.35 -11.75 19.14
N SER A 21 -2.29 -11.91 20.46
CA SER A 21 -1.44 -12.90 21.13
C SER A 21 -1.93 -14.34 20.96
N ARG A 22 -3.23 -14.51 20.68
CA ARG A 22 -3.89 -15.80 20.43
C ARG A 22 -3.94 -16.16 18.94
N LEU A 23 -3.57 -15.21 18.06
CA LEU A 23 -3.32 -15.50 16.67
C LEU A 23 -1.94 -16.15 16.57
N PRO A 24 -1.82 -17.37 16.02
CA PRO A 24 -0.53 -17.98 15.74
C PRO A 24 0.10 -17.24 14.56
N ILE A 25 0.60 -16.03 14.79
CA ILE A 25 1.42 -15.31 13.82
C ILE A 25 2.73 -16.08 13.77
N ASP A 26 2.82 -17.01 12.82
CA ASP A 26 4.08 -17.62 12.47
C ASP A 26 4.94 -16.51 11.83
N ASP A 27 5.97 -16.08 12.53
CA ASP A 27 6.96 -15.10 12.04
C ASP A 27 7.59 -15.52 10.70
N ALA A 28 7.47 -16.80 10.29
CA ALA A 28 7.88 -17.29 8.97
C ALA A 28 6.77 -17.27 7.90
N ALA A 29 5.49 -17.13 8.26
CA ALA A 29 4.35 -17.17 7.34
C ALA A 29 3.66 -15.79 7.24
N HIS A 30 4.33 -14.84 6.60
CA HIS A 30 3.87 -13.44 6.51
C HIS A 30 2.56 -13.17 5.74
N CYS A 31 1.85 -14.19 5.23
CA CYS A 31 0.49 -13.99 4.69
C CYS A 31 -0.41 -15.19 5.02
N GLU A 32 -1.53 -14.90 5.68
CA GLU A 32 -2.54 -15.88 6.07
C GLU A 32 -3.93 -15.37 5.69
N ILE A 33 -4.86 -16.31 5.47
CA ILE A 33 -6.26 -16.00 5.16
C ILE A 33 -7.13 -16.56 6.28
N LEU A 34 -7.93 -15.69 6.91
CA LEU A 34 -8.95 -16.08 7.88
C LEU A 34 -10.23 -16.53 7.17
N ALA A 35 -10.59 -17.80 7.32
CA ALA A 35 -11.88 -18.31 6.89
C ALA A 35 -12.94 -17.99 7.96
N LEU A 36 -13.75 -16.96 7.72
CA LEU A 36 -14.77 -16.49 8.69
C LEU A 36 -15.75 -17.58 9.12
N LYS A 37 -16.13 -18.50 8.23
CA LYS A 37 -17.08 -19.57 8.53
C LYS A 37 -16.56 -20.57 9.56
N SER A 38 -15.27 -20.89 9.50
CA SER A 38 -14.64 -21.87 10.39
C SER A 38 -13.86 -21.22 11.54
N GLY A 39 -13.61 -19.91 11.47
CA GLY A 39 -12.73 -19.20 12.41
C GLY A 39 -11.26 -19.66 12.31
N SER A 40 -10.88 -20.32 11.22
CA SER A 40 -9.56 -20.92 11.06
C SER A 40 -8.70 -20.09 10.12
N TRP A 41 -7.43 -19.93 10.49
CA TRP A 41 -6.40 -19.37 9.62
C TRP A 41 -5.79 -20.46 8.75
N ARG A 42 -5.50 -20.11 7.50
CA ARG A 42 -4.69 -20.95 6.62
C ARG A 42 -3.54 -20.14 6.02
N LYS A 43 -2.38 -20.75 5.95
CA LYS A 43 -1.19 -20.18 5.34
C LYS A 43 -1.32 -20.19 3.82
N ILE A 44 -0.81 -19.14 3.17
CA ILE A 44 -0.61 -19.13 1.72
C ILE A 44 0.68 -19.91 1.46
N GLU A 45 0.56 -21.23 1.33
CA GLU A 45 1.68 -22.15 1.13
C GLU A 45 1.96 -22.39 -0.37
N LYS A 46 3.24 -22.23 -0.76
CA LYS A 46 3.95 -22.91 -1.89
C LYS A 46 4.23 -22.19 -3.22
N LYS A 47 3.93 -20.91 -3.43
CA LYS A 47 4.34 -20.23 -4.68
C LYS A 47 4.89 -18.82 -4.46
N ARG A 48 5.82 -18.69 -3.52
CA ARG A 48 6.63 -17.48 -3.38
C ARG A 48 7.99 -17.68 -4.06
N PRO A 49 8.51 -16.68 -4.78
CA PRO A 49 9.92 -16.63 -5.09
C PRO A 49 10.76 -16.72 -3.80
N ALA A 50 11.86 -17.47 -3.84
CA ALA A 50 12.72 -17.65 -2.67
C ALA A 50 13.33 -16.30 -2.26
N GLY A 51 13.25 -15.95 -0.97
CA GLY A 51 13.86 -14.72 -0.42
C GLY A 51 12.95 -13.50 -0.34
N VAL A 52 11.67 -13.61 -0.71
CA VAL A 52 10.68 -12.54 -0.59
C VAL A 52 9.99 -12.60 0.78
N PHE A 53 10.14 -11.54 1.58
CA PHE A 53 9.57 -11.45 2.93
C PHE A 53 8.61 -10.26 3.01
N PRO A 54 7.27 -10.48 2.99
CA PRO A 54 6.30 -9.42 3.22
C PRO A 54 6.51 -8.81 4.60
N VAL A 55 7.19 -7.68 4.68
CA VAL A 55 7.09 -6.82 5.84
C VAL A 55 5.98 -5.83 5.54
N LEU A 56 5.00 -5.78 6.44
CA LEU A 56 4.08 -4.65 6.52
C LEU A 56 4.95 -3.41 6.73
N SER A 57 5.22 -2.69 5.64
CA SER A 57 6.14 -1.55 5.66
C SER A 57 5.76 -0.59 6.80
N ASP A 58 6.73 0.18 7.29
CA ASP A 58 6.48 1.27 8.24
C ASP A 58 5.38 2.26 7.76
N THR A 59 5.08 2.23 6.45
CA THR A 59 3.82 2.73 5.89
C THR A 59 2.71 1.69 6.10
N LYS A 60 2.14 1.63 7.31
CA LYS A 60 1.02 0.76 7.74
C LYS A 60 -0.25 0.76 6.84
N ASP A 61 -0.25 1.51 5.73
CA ASP A 61 -1.39 1.79 4.85
C ASP A 61 -1.17 1.37 3.37
N SER A 62 -0.06 0.71 3.00
CA SER A 62 0.30 0.45 1.59
C SER A 62 -0.16 -0.93 1.10
N LEU A 63 -1.47 -1.07 0.84
CA LEU A 63 -2.06 -2.24 0.19
C LEU A 63 -3.01 -1.80 -0.92
N ALA A 64 -2.69 -2.12 -2.17
CA ALA A 64 -3.52 -1.78 -3.34
C ALA A 64 -4.20 -3.01 -3.93
N PHE A 65 -5.48 -2.89 -4.30
CA PHE A 65 -6.22 -3.95 -4.98
C PHE A 65 -6.50 -3.56 -6.43
N VAL A 66 -5.87 -4.26 -7.37
CA VAL A 66 -5.88 -3.97 -8.81
C VAL A 66 -5.80 -5.31 -9.55
N HIS A 67 -6.51 -5.47 -10.68
CA HIS A 67 -6.44 -6.71 -11.49
C HIS A 67 -6.65 -8.03 -10.70
N ALA A 68 -7.60 -8.03 -9.75
CA ALA A 68 -7.87 -9.17 -8.85
C ALA A 68 -6.64 -9.65 -8.04
N ALA A 69 -5.69 -8.74 -7.81
CA ALA A 69 -4.52 -9.00 -6.99
C ALA A 69 -4.29 -7.89 -5.96
N PHE A 70 -3.79 -8.28 -4.80
CA PHE A 70 -3.28 -7.37 -3.78
C PHE A 70 -1.81 -7.05 -4.03
N HIS A 71 -1.42 -5.80 -3.77
CA HIS A 71 -0.08 -5.32 -4.04
C HIS A 71 0.51 -4.57 -2.86
N TRP A 72 1.76 -4.85 -2.53
CA TRP A 72 2.53 -4.19 -1.48
C TRP A 72 4.02 -4.21 -1.83
N LEU A 73 4.80 -3.32 -1.22
CA LEU A 73 6.26 -3.35 -1.35
C LEU A 73 6.87 -4.35 -0.36
N ASP A 74 7.80 -5.15 -0.84
CA ASP A 74 8.73 -5.89 0.01
C ASP A 74 9.72 -4.90 0.64
N SER A 75 10.04 -5.05 1.93
CA SER A 75 11.05 -4.23 2.61
C SER A 75 12.46 -4.83 2.54
N SER A 76 12.64 -5.95 1.83
CA SER A 76 13.93 -6.58 1.63
C SER A 76 14.86 -5.69 0.79
N LEU A 77 16.15 -6.07 0.72
CA LEU A 77 17.17 -5.33 -0.05
C LEU A 77 16.82 -5.16 -1.54
N THR A 78 15.90 -5.97 -2.07
CA THR A 78 15.46 -5.88 -3.47
C THR A 78 14.30 -4.91 -3.68
N ASN A 79 13.59 -4.50 -2.61
CA ASN A 79 12.44 -3.58 -2.63
C ASN A 79 11.51 -3.86 -3.83
N SER A 80 11.08 -5.12 -4.01
CA SER A 80 10.21 -5.50 -5.12
C SER A 80 8.74 -5.14 -4.84
N LEU A 81 7.96 -4.89 -5.89
CA LEU A 81 6.50 -4.81 -5.78
C LEU A 81 5.92 -6.22 -5.85
N ILE A 82 5.34 -6.69 -4.76
CA ILE A 82 4.76 -8.02 -4.67
C ILE A 82 3.29 -7.96 -5.08
N SER A 83 2.86 -8.91 -5.91
CA SER A 83 1.46 -9.13 -6.22
C SER A 83 0.99 -10.44 -5.59
N PHE A 84 -0.26 -10.49 -5.14
CA PHE A 84 -0.93 -11.70 -4.68
C PHE A 84 -2.29 -11.82 -5.33
N SER A 85 -2.41 -12.75 -6.28
CA SER A 85 -3.64 -12.99 -7.02
C SER A 85 -4.63 -13.80 -6.18
N ILE A 86 -5.84 -13.28 -6.00
CA ILE A 86 -6.88 -13.95 -5.19
C ILE A 86 -7.45 -15.18 -5.91
N SER A 87 -7.43 -15.16 -7.25
CA SER A 87 -8.10 -16.19 -8.07
C SER A 87 -7.37 -17.52 -8.03
N ASN A 88 -6.05 -17.49 -7.87
CA ASN A 88 -5.18 -18.67 -7.89
C ASN A 88 -4.20 -18.73 -6.70
N GLU A 89 -4.23 -17.74 -5.81
CA GLU A 89 -3.42 -17.64 -4.60
C GLU A 89 -1.92 -17.74 -4.86
N VAL A 90 -1.49 -17.10 -5.96
CA VAL A 90 -0.09 -17.06 -6.39
C VAL A 90 0.51 -15.69 -6.09
N CYS A 91 1.72 -15.70 -5.52
CA CYS A 91 2.53 -14.51 -5.41
C CYS A 91 3.35 -14.30 -6.69
N GLY A 92 3.38 -13.07 -7.16
CA GLY A 92 4.21 -12.61 -8.25
C GLY A 92 5.04 -11.40 -7.85
N GLU A 93 5.96 -11.02 -8.73
CA GLU A 93 6.75 -9.80 -8.60
C GLU A 93 6.52 -8.93 -9.82
N ILE A 94 6.35 -7.63 -9.58
CA ILE A 94 6.28 -6.58 -10.59
C ILE A 94 7.53 -5.72 -10.43
N LEU A 95 8.19 -5.43 -11.55
CA LEU A 95 9.37 -4.57 -11.54
C LEU A 95 8.96 -3.12 -11.25
N LEU A 96 9.69 -2.46 -10.34
CA LEU A 96 9.48 -1.06 -10.02
C LEU A 96 9.88 -0.12 -11.17
N PRO A 97 9.33 1.11 -11.20
CA PRO A 97 9.71 2.14 -12.16
C PRO A 97 11.18 2.57 -11.98
N GLU A 98 11.81 2.95 -13.09
CA GLU A 98 13.15 3.54 -13.05
C GLU A 98 13.17 4.89 -12.33
N GLY A 99 14.22 5.12 -11.54
CA GLY A 99 14.38 6.35 -10.77
C GLY A 99 13.58 6.40 -9.45
N MET A 100 12.92 5.29 -9.06
CA MET A 100 12.47 5.09 -7.69
C MET A 100 13.69 4.80 -6.80
N SER A 101 13.85 5.58 -5.73
CA SER A 101 14.93 5.36 -4.75
C SER A 101 14.47 4.42 -3.65
N LEU A 102 15.34 3.48 -3.32
CA LEU A 102 15.15 2.50 -2.25
C LEU A 102 15.38 3.11 -0.85
N GLU A 103 16.00 4.29 -0.78
CA GLU A 103 16.30 5.02 0.46
C GLU A 103 15.17 5.99 0.86
N CYS A 104 13.99 5.85 0.23
CA CYS A 104 12.82 6.70 0.46
C CYS A 104 11.72 5.95 1.19
N ILE A 105 10.80 6.70 1.81
CA ILE A 105 9.58 6.09 2.34
C ILE A 105 8.63 5.86 1.16
N ASN A 106 8.53 4.61 0.73
CA ASN A 106 7.78 4.20 -0.45
C ASN A 106 6.45 3.55 -0.08
N GLY A 107 5.49 3.55 -1.01
CA GLY A 107 4.24 2.85 -0.84
C GLY A 107 3.49 2.58 -2.14
N VAL A 108 2.36 1.89 -2.01
CA VAL A 108 1.52 1.44 -3.14
C VAL A 108 0.09 1.96 -2.94
N SER A 109 -0.57 2.32 -4.05
CA SER A 109 -1.98 2.74 -4.05
C SER A 109 -2.67 2.30 -5.35
N ALA A 110 -3.99 2.45 -5.38
CA ALA A 110 -4.80 2.24 -6.58
C ALA A 110 -5.54 3.54 -6.91
N LEU A 111 -5.38 4.04 -8.14
CA LEU A 111 -6.07 5.24 -8.63
C LEU A 111 -6.77 4.90 -9.95
N GLU A 112 -8.09 5.11 -10.01
CA GLU A 112 -8.92 4.76 -11.19
C GLU A 112 -8.73 3.31 -11.68
N GLY A 113 -8.49 2.37 -10.75
CA GLY A 113 -8.24 0.96 -11.08
C GLY A 113 -6.82 0.67 -11.60
N MET A 114 -5.94 1.68 -11.69
CA MET A 114 -4.55 1.51 -12.07
C MET A 114 -3.65 1.39 -10.84
N LEU A 115 -2.62 0.56 -10.96
CA LEU A 115 -1.62 0.35 -9.91
C LEU A 115 -0.68 1.56 -9.85
N CYS A 116 -0.48 2.10 -8.66
CA CYS A 116 0.38 3.23 -8.42
C CYS A 116 1.43 2.91 -7.37
N VAL A 117 2.63 3.45 -7.56
CA VAL A 117 3.66 3.47 -6.52
C VAL A 117 4.11 4.90 -6.28
N TYR A 118 4.51 5.20 -5.06
CA TYR A 118 4.95 6.54 -4.68
C TYR A 118 6.16 6.51 -3.76
N SER A 119 6.92 7.59 -3.76
CA SER A 119 8.09 7.77 -2.90
C SER A 119 8.03 9.12 -2.19
N ASN A 120 8.32 9.12 -0.89
CA ASN A 120 8.54 10.31 -0.08
C ASN A 120 10.02 10.37 0.30
N HIS A 121 10.75 11.33 -0.26
CA HIS A 121 12.16 11.57 -0.01
C HIS A 121 12.37 12.85 0.78
N ILE A 122 13.29 12.86 1.74
CA ILE A 122 13.64 14.04 2.53
C ILE A 122 15.12 14.32 2.32
N HIS A 123 15.44 15.50 1.78
CA HIS A 123 16.81 15.95 1.62
C HIS A 123 16.96 17.38 2.07
N GLN A 124 17.85 17.63 3.05
CA GLN A 124 18.12 18.96 3.60
C GLN A 124 16.84 19.71 4.04
N GLY A 125 15.85 18.98 4.59
CA GLY A 125 14.57 19.54 5.04
C GLY A 125 13.53 19.75 3.93
N LEU A 126 13.88 19.51 2.65
CA LEU A 126 12.93 19.52 1.54
C LEU A 126 12.33 18.12 1.34
N HIS A 127 11.01 18.02 1.46
CA HIS A 127 10.27 16.81 1.16
C HIS A 127 9.92 16.79 -0.32
N THR A 128 10.24 15.68 -0.99
CA THR A 128 9.88 15.43 -2.39
C THR A 128 8.99 14.20 -2.46
N PHE A 129 7.75 14.39 -2.90
CA PHE A 129 6.81 13.33 -3.22
C PHE A 129 6.83 13.07 -4.74
N LYS A 130 6.90 11.80 -5.14
CA LYS A 130 6.77 11.39 -6.54
C LYS A 130 5.72 10.29 -6.64
N LEU A 131 4.91 10.34 -7.70
CA LEU A 131 3.88 9.34 -8.00
C LEU A 131 4.08 8.77 -9.40
N TRP A 132 4.03 7.44 -9.48
CA TRP A 132 4.03 6.69 -10.74
C TRP A 132 2.76 5.86 -10.86
N ILE A 133 2.30 5.71 -12.10
CA ILE A 133 1.15 4.88 -12.48
C ILE A 133 1.60 3.84 -13.50
N LEU A 134 1.13 2.60 -13.34
CA LEU A 134 1.35 1.53 -14.30
C LEU A 134 0.18 1.55 -15.28
N LYS A 135 0.46 1.91 -16.54
CA LYS A 135 -0.59 2.01 -17.57
C LYS A 135 -1.03 0.64 -18.06
N ASP A 136 -0.07 -0.23 -18.34
CA ASP A 136 -0.28 -1.60 -18.79
C ASP A 136 0.21 -2.54 -17.70
N TYR A 137 -0.72 -3.26 -17.08
CA TYR A 137 -0.44 -4.13 -15.94
C TYR A 137 0.62 -5.18 -16.30
N ASP A 138 1.58 -5.42 -15.39
CA ASP A 138 2.78 -6.26 -15.56
C ASP A 138 3.77 -5.83 -16.67
N VAL A 139 3.59 -4.68 -17.32
CA VAL A 139 4.54 -4.14 -18.33
C VAL A 139 5.40 -3.04 -17.72
N LYS A 140 6.64 -3.36 -17.35
CA LYS A 140 7.58 -2.43 -16.69
C LYS A 140 7.72 -1.10 -17.44
N GLU A 141 7.80 -1.16 -18.76
CA GLU A 141 8.02 0.02 -19.62
C GLU A 141 6.81 0.96 -19.64
N SER A 142 5.65 0.51 -19.18
CA SER A 142 4.41 1.29 -19.12
C SER A 142 4.31 2.16 -17.86
N TRP A 143 5.25 2.03 -16.92
CA TRP A 143 5.34 2.93 -15.78
C TRP A 143 5.52 4.36 -16.25
N ASN A 144 4.62 5.23 -15.79
CA ASN A 144 4.65 6.64 -16.13
C ASN A 144 4.64 7.48 -14.85
N ARG A 145 5.55 8.45 -14.77
CA ARG A 145 5.57 9.38 -13.64
C ARG A 145 4.51 10.44 -13.86
N LEU A 146 3.51 10.48 -12.97
CA LEU A 146 2.42 11.44 -13.05
C LEU A 146 2.86 12.84 -12.61
N PHE A 147 3.44 12.97 -11.42
CA PHE A 147 3.90 14.27 -10.93
C PHE A 147 4.96 14.14 -9.84
N THR A 148 5.62 15.27 -9.58
CA THR A 148 6.55 15.47 -8.47
C THR A 148 6.11 16.70 -7.69
N ILE A 149 5.89 16.57 -6.39
CA ILE A 149 5.55 17.67 -5.48
C ILE A 149 6.72 17.88 -4.53
N GLN A 150 7.05 19.13 -4.28
CA GLN A 150 8.03 19.52 -3.28
C GLN A 150 7.39 20.42 -2.23
N GLY A 151 7.77 20.25 -0.97
CA GLY A 151 7.33 21.11 0.12
C GLY A 151 8.01 20.76 1.43
N ILE A 152 7.65 21.47 2.49
CA ILE A 152 8.19 21.29 3.83
C ILE A 152 7.20 20.40 4.60
N ASP A 153 7.70 19.45 5.39
CA ASP A 153 6.91 18.55 6.26
C ASP A 153 5.83 17.70 5.53
N LEU A 154 6.01 17.45 4.24
CA LEU A 154 5.07 16.66 3.43
C LEU A 154 5.43 15.16 3.46
N TYR A 155 4.67 14.37 4.18
CA TYR A 155 4.56 12.93 3.96
C TYR A 155 3.21 12.64 3.31
N SER A 156 3.19 12.28 2.02
CA SER A 156 1.95 12.17 1.24
C SER A 156 1.66 10.73 0.83
N ILE A 157 0.39 10.34 0.99
CA ILE A 157 -0.16 9.06 0.53
C ILE A 157 -1.33 9.35 -0.42
N PRO A 158 -1.27 8.92 -1.70
CA PRO A 158 -2.38 9.05 -2.62
C PRO A 158 -3.55 8.15 -2.24
N LYS A 159 -4.77 8.71 -2.23
CA LYS A 159 -5.99 8.01 -1.82
C LYS A 159 -7.04 7.90 -2.91
N TYR A 160 -7.17 8.90 -3.77
CA TYR A 160 -8.20 8.92 -4.81
C TYR A 160 -7.82 9.85 -5.95
N LYS A 161 -8.26 9.54 -7.17
CA LYS A 161 -8.12 10.42 -8.34
C LYS A 161 -9.53 10.75 -8.86
N PHE A 162 -9.77 12.04 -9.05
CA PHE A 162 -11.01 12.59 -9.57
C PHE A 162 -10.97 12.64 -11.11
N SER A 163 -12.15 12.69 -11.72
CA SER A 163 -12.32 12.70 -13.19
C SER A 163 -11.73 13.93 -13.89
N ASP A 164 -11.47 15.00 -13.15
CA ASP A 164 -10.84 16.25 -13.61
C ASP A 164 -9.30 16.24 -13.45
N SER A 165 -8.71 15.05 -13.26
CA SER A 165 -7.27 14.83 -13.04
C SER A 165 -6.73 15.40 -11.72
N GLU A 166 -7.59 15.69 -10.75
CA GLU A 166 -7.15 16.02 -9.39
C GLU A 166 -6.92 14.74 -8.58
N VAL A 167 -5.97 14.79 -7.63
CA VAL A 167 -5.64 13.67 -6.74
C VAL A 167 -5.79 14.11 -5.29
N LEU A 168 -6.49 13.28 -4.52
CA LEU A 168 -6.61 13.40 -3.08
C LEU A 168 -5.40 12.76 -2.40
N LEU A 169 -4.64 13.55 -1.64
CA LEU A 169 -3.50 13.07 -0.86
C LEU A 169 -3.83 13.17 0.64
N ARG A 170 -3.55 12.09 1.37
CA ARG A 170 -3.42 12.14 2.83
C ARG A 170 -2.01 12.58 3.16
N CYS A 171 -1.87 13.76 3.77
CA CYS A 171 -0.61 14.26 4.27
C CYS A 171 -0.50 13.99 5.77
N ARG A 172 0.57 13.33 6.21
CA ARG A 172 0.94 13.28 7.62
C ARG A 172 1.92 14.44 7.84
N ASP A 173 1.41 15.61 8.20
CA ASP A 173 2.30 16.59 8.83
C ASP A 173 2.80 15.94 10.12
N LEU A 174 4.08 16.08 10.45
CA LEU A 174 4.64 15.53 11.69
C LEU A 174 3.96 16.12 12.94
N LYS A 175 3.13 17.16 12.76
CA LYS A 175 2.31 17.81 13.81
C LYS A 175 0.79 17.62 13.67
N CYS A 176 0.24 17.29 12.50
CA CYS A 176 -1.21 17.03 12.32
C CYS A 176 -1.55 16.34 10.98
N GLY A 177 -2.40 15.32 10.99
CA GLY A 177 -2.90 14.72 9.74
C GLY A 177 -3.76 15.72 8.95
N SER A 178 -3.32 16.13 7.76
CA SER A 178 -4.05 17.05 6.88
C SER A 178 -4.35 16.37 5.55
N VAL A 179 -5.46 16.74 4.89
CA VAL A 179 -5.85 16.18 3.59
C VAL A 179 -5.94 17.33 2.58
N PHE A 180 -5.29 17.19 1.43
CA PHE A 180 -5.26 18.22 0.40
C PHE A 180 -5.67 17.65 -0.96
N LYS A 181 -6.29 18.50 -1.79
CA LYS A 181 -6.65 18.22 -3.19
C LYS A 181 -5.64 18.95 -4.09
N ILE A 182 -4.99 18.22 -5.00
CA ILE A 182 -3.96 18.79 -5.88
C ILE A 182 -4.26 18.40 -7.32
N ARG A 183 -4.01 19.32 -8.26
CA ARG A 183 -4.16 19.09 -9.70
C ARG A 183 -2.84 18.57 -10.29
N GLY A 184 -2.90 17.47 -11.04
CA GLY A 184 -1.75 16.97 -11.79
C GLY A 184 -1.69 17.59 -13.18
N ASP A 185 -0.53 18.11 -13.57
CA ASP A 185 -0.27 18.50 -14.96
C ASP A 185 0.10 17.24 -15.76
N VAL A 186 -0.71 16.89 -16.74
CA VAL A 186 -0.44 15.79 -17.68
C VAL A 186 0.47 16.34 -18.78
N TYR A 187 1.73 15.89 -18.83
CA TYR A 187 2.62 16.09 -19.98
C TYR A 187 2.54 14.90 -20.93
#